data_AF-A0A960NQB6-F1
#
_entry.id   AF-A0A960NQB6-F1
#
_cell.length_a   1.000
_cell.length_b   1.000
_cell.length_c   1.000
_cell.angle_alpha   90.00
_cell.angle_beta   90.00
_cell.angle_gamma   90.00
#
_symmetry.space_group_name_H-M   'P 1'
#
loop_
_entity.id
_entity.type
_entity.pdbx_description
1 polymer ?
#
loop_
_entity_poly.entity_id
_entity_poly.type
_entity_poly.pdbx_seq_one_letter_code
_entity_poly.pdbx_strand_id
1 'polypeptide(L)'
;MKRITDAPLRAALAEESPRWKFVPGTRYREMPRVFALQLLAVAAHREPDRVCDDKVLADDFTAKLHLLLGGLPADDAEGNTREPEAQGGIGGWTHAAAAWILVLAKRTPTVWTRLDDQEKHRADLIMQALAVAGHFTMGDGNECHVLLDGLSAHDKSWNINITEGYVDVMLAAGAYFGVEALDEFFLGFDFETFVARARAANLMNIVRCWTHRPEIAPLVMHGGTHVLPPPKEPLGLGGLAGRALGVRRPFWFQGLPADAVWEIFATQGYRQFNKGVRTRIITQTGEHTRLLQRETPAEVSPWEGRLGMCTEFEGTDWYGVRSCLTYAFEGVMQTIGTAAALRALGWWREDDTGRELENRMAVGMADLLFKAREGYRGWAHGKEFIQGIDDLRKSGSDHVFAMWSEWFAAPAPA
;
A
#
# COMPACT_ATOMS: atom_id res chain seq x y z
N MET A 1 -10.75 -9.51 -21.79
CA MET A 1 -10.43 -8.95 -20.45
C MET A 1 -11.43 -7.85 -20.15
N LYS A 2 -11.91 -7.71 -18.92
CA LYS A 2 -12.88 -6.66 -18.55
C LYS A 2 -12.23 -5.26 -18.62
N ARG A 3 -13.03 -4.22 -18.84
CA ARG A 3 -12.63 -2.80 -18.82
C ARG A 3 -13.27 -2.10 -17.62
N ILE A 4 -12.61 -1.06 -17.09
CA ILE A 4 -13.22 -0.23 -16.03
C ILE A 4 -14.40 0.55 -16.62
N THR A 5 -15.55 0.56 -15.95
CA THR A 5 -16.73 1.32 -16.42
C THR A 5 -16.55 2.83 -16.27
N ASP A 6 -17.36 3.63 -16.95
CA ASP A 6 -17.22 5.11 -16.94
C ASP A 6 -17.49 5.73 -15.56
N ALA A 7 -18.37 5.15 -14.75
CA ALA A 7 -18.72 5.73 -13.45
C ALA A 7 -17.52 5.87 -12.49
N PRO A 8 -16.77 4.81 -12.17
CA PRO A 8 -15.56 4.95 -11.34
C PRO A 8 -14.44 5.74 -12.02
N LEU A 9 -14.36 5.73 -13.36
CA LEU A 9 -13.39 6.57 -14.08
C LEU A 9 -13.71 8.05 -13.95
N ARG A 10 -14.98 8.46 -14.10
CA ARG A 10 -15.40 9.85 -13.87
C ARG A 10 -15.06 10.32 -12.47
N ALA A 11 -15.31 9.47 -11.46
CA ALA A 11 -14.94 9.77 -10.08
C ALA A 11 -13.42 9.98 -9.95
N ALA A 12 -12.60 9.09 -10.53
CA ALA A 12 -11.14 9.22 -10.48
C ALA A 12 -10.59 10.43 -11.27
N LEU A 13 -11.20 10.77 -12.41
CA LEU A 13 -10.83 11.92 -13.24
C LEU A 13 -11.16 13.26 -12.56
N ALA A 14 -12.17 13.28 -11.69
CA ALA A 14 -12.58 14.45 -10.92
C ALA A 14 -11.66 14.75 -9.73
N GLU A 15 -10.95 13.74 -9.21
CA GLU A 15 -10.00 13.91 -8.11
C GLU A 15 -8.77 14.73 -8.50
N GLU A 16 -8.23 15.49 -7.56
CA GLU A 16 -6.96 16.20 -7.74
C GLU A 16 -5.77 15.23 -7.72
N SER A 17 -4.60 15.69 -8.21
CA SER A 17 -3.36 14.95 -8.00
C SER A 17 -3.09 14.78 -6.50
N PRO A 18 -2.70 13.58 -6.02
CA PRO A 18 -2.51 13.30 -4.61
C PRO A 18 -1.33 14.06 -4.01
N ARG A 19 -1.37 14.18 -2.69
CA ARG A 19 -0.30 14.72 -1.86
C ARG A 19 -0.04 13.85 -0.63
N TRP A 20 1.24 13.77 -0.28
CA TRP A 20 1.75 13.30 0.99
C TRP A 20 2.39 14.46 1.76
N LYS A 21 2.48 14.31 3.08
CA LYS A 21 3.29 15.21 3.91
C LYS A 21 4.01 14.40 4.97
N PHE A 22 5.27 14.74 5.21
CA PHE A 22 5.98 14.21 6.36
C PHE A 22 5.68 15.08 7.59
N VAL A 23 4.98 14.49 8.56
CA VAL A 23 4.75 15.08 9.87
C VAL A 23 5.36 14.14 10.92
N PRO A 24 6.36 14.55 11.72
CA PRO A 24 6.98 13.66 12.68
C PRO A 24 5.96 12.95 13.59
N GLY A 25 5.99 11.61 13.59
CA GLY A 25 5.09 10.77 14.39
C GLY A 25 3.61 10.78 13.96
N THR A 26 3.27 11.47 12.86
CA THR A 26 1.90 11.54 12.32
C THR A 26 1.92 11.25 10.82
N ARG A 27 0.85 10.65 10.30
CA ARG A 27 0.77 10.33 8.88
C ARG A 27 -0.23 11.27 8.23
N TYR A 28 0.16 11.91 7.14
CA TYR A 28 -0.73 12.72 6.33
C TYR A 28 -0.66 12.27 4.87
N ARG A 29 -1.81 11.83 4.35
CA ARG A 29 -1.94 11.22 3.03
C ARG A 29 -3.34 11.49 2.52
N GLU A 30 -3.45 11.97 1.29
CA GLU A 30 -4.75 12.15 0.62
C GLU A 30 -5.20 10.82 -0.01
N MET A 31 -5.52 9.82 0.81
CA MET A 31 -5.76 8.44 0.36
C MET A 31 -6.75 8.31 -0.81
N PRO A 32 -7.94 8.95 -0.82
CA PRO A 32 -8.85 8.86 -1.96
C PRO A 32 -8.18 9.26 -3.28
N ARG A 33 -7.44 10.37 -3.29
CA ARG A 33 -6.73 10.87 -4.48
C ARG A 33 -5.63 9.93 -4.95
N VAL A 34 -4.94 9.25 -4.01
CA VAL A 34 -3.92 8.25 -4.35
C VAL A 34 -4.54 7.09 -5.11
N PHE A 35 -5.63 6.51 -4.57
CA PHE A 35 -6.28 5.36 -5.18
C PHE A 35 -7.06 5.74 -6.46
N ALA A 36 -7.55 6.97 -6.55
CA ALA A 36 -8.08 7.53 -7.80
C ALA A 36 -7.01 7.56 -8.89
N LEU A 37 -5.81 8.09 -8.58
CA LEU A 37 -4.70 8.12 -9.52
C LEU A 37 -4.24 6.71 -9.90
N GLN A 38 -4.26 5.75 -8.97
CA GLN A 38 -3.93 4.35 -9.27
C GLN A 38 -4.95 3.73 -10.22
N LEU A 39 -6.25 3.90 -9.97
CA LEU A 39 -7.31 3.42 -10.86
C LEU A 39 -7.17 4.03 -12.26
N LEU A 40 -6.88 5.33 -12.34
CA LEU A 40 -6.64 6.02 -13.61
C LEU A 40 -5.38 5.50 -14.32
N ALA A 41 -4.27 5.28 -13.61
CA ALA A 41 -3.05 4.73 -14.18
C ALA A 41 -3.27 3.32 -14.77
N VAL A 42 -4.01 2.50 -14.04
CA VAL A 42 -4.42 1.15 -14.44
C VAL A 42 -5.29 1.19 -15.72
N ALA A 43 -6.23 2.12 -15.81
CA ALA A 43 -7.08 2.31 -16.99
C ALA A 43 -6.31 2.88 -18.19
N ALA A 44 -5.52 3.93 -17.97
CA ALA A 44 -4.74 4.59 -19.02
C ALA A 44 -3.66 3.68 -19.61
N HIS A 45 -3.08 2.77 -18.83
CA HIS A 45 -2.16 1.75 -19.35
C HIS A 45 -2.84 0.82 -20.36
N ARG A 46 -4.12 0.48 -20.12
CA ARG A 46 -4.88 -0.45 -20.96
C ARG A 46 -5.55 0.22 -22.16
N GLU A 47 -6.11 1.40 -21.95
CA GLU A 47 -6.90 2.14 -22.93
C GLU A 47 -6.45 3.61 -22.96
N PRO A 48 -5.21 3.92 -23.38
CA PRO A 48 -4.64 5.27 -23.26
C PRO A 48 -5.45 6.34 -23.99
N ASP A 49 -6.02 6.00 -25.15
CA ASP A 49 -6.77 6.92 -26.01
C ASP A 49 -8.27 6.98 -25.67
N ARG A 50 -8.72 6.27 -24.63
CA ARG A 50 -10.12 6.28 -24.23
C ARG A 50 -10.52 7.66 -23.74
N VAL A 51 -11.67 8.12 -24.21
CA VAL A 51 -12.30 9.36 -23.74
C VAL A 51 -13.35 9.03 -22.69
N CYS A 52 -13.29 9.74 -21.56
CA CYS A 52 -14.31 9.70 -20.51
C CYS A 52 -14.46 11.12 -19.95
N ASP A 53 -15.69 11.65 -19.92
CA ASP A 53 -15.97 13.02 -19.49
C ASP A 53 -15.15 14.08 -20.24
N ASP A 54 -15.11 13.95 -21.58
CA ASP A 54 -14.34 14.79 -22.51
C ASP A 54 -12.82 14.83 -22.26
N LYS A 55 -12.30 13.91 -21.43
CA LYS A 55 -10.88 13.75 -21.13
C LYS A 55 -10.35 12.45 -21.72
N VAL A 56 -9.23 12.52 -22.43
CA VAL A 56 -8.45 11.34 -22.81
C VAL A 56 -7.72 10.82 -21.57
N LEU A 57 -7.82 9.53 -21.27
CA LEU A 57 -7.26 8.96 -20.03
C LEU A 57 -5.75 9.21 -19.90
N ALA A 58 -4.99 8.99 -20.98
CA ALA A 58 -3.55 9.26 -20.97
C ALA A 58 -3.21 10.74 -20.77
N ASP A 59 -4.02 11.67 -21.30
CA ASP A 59 -3.82 13.11 -21.12
C ASP A 59 -4.02 13.53 -19.66
N ASP A 60 -5.15 13.14 -19.05
CA ASP A 60 -5.45 13.52 -17.66
C ASP A 60 -4.47 12.82 -16.69
N PHE A 61 -4.09 11.57 -16.96
CA PHE A 61 -3.07 10.88 -16.18
C PHE A 61 -1.71 11.60 -16.25
N THR A 62 -1.29 11.98 -17.45
CA THR A 62 -0.04 12.75 -17.65
C THR A 62 -0.10 14.09 -16.93
N ALA A 63 -1.23 14.81 -17.00
CA ALA A 63 -1.42 16.08 -16.30
C ALA A 63 -1.28 15.95 -14.77
N LYS A 64 -1.83 14.87 -14.17
CA LYS A 64 -1.66 14.60 -12.74
C LYS A 64 -0.20 14.22 -12.41
N LEU A 65 0.50 13.51 -13.29
CA LEU A 65 1.92 13.21 -13.11
C LEU A 65 2.79 14.46 -13.17
N HIS A 66 2.52 15.43 -14.04
CA HIS A 66 3.22 16.71 -14.05
C HIS A 66 3.11 17.45 -12.71
N LEU A 67 1.96 17.38 -12.03
CA LEU A 67 1.80 17.97 -10.70
C LEU A 67 2.58 17.21 -9.62
N LEU A 68 2.60 15.87 -9.69
CA LEU A 68 3.33 15.03 -8.75
C LEU A 68 4.86 15.14 -8.93
N LEU A 69 5.33 15.24 -10.17
CA LEU A 69 6.73 15.14 -10.56
C LEU A 69 7.36 16.48 -10.93
N GLY A 70 6.60 17.54 -11.17
CA GLY A 70 7.08 18.81 -11.76
C GLY A 70 7.91 19.73 -10.87
N GLY A 71 8.46 19.24 -9.74
CA GLY A 71 9.47 19.98 -8.98
C GLY A 71 9.03 21.33 -8.42
N LEU A 72 7.74 21.49 -8.12
CA LEU A 72 7.18 22.72 -7.54
C LEU A 72 7.93 23.10 -6.25
N PRO A 73 8.10 24.39 -5.90
CA PRO A 73 8.51 24.77 -4.55
C PRO A 73 7.54 24.15 -3.53
N ALA A 74 7.95 24.08 -2.27
CA ALA A 74 7.12 23.52 -1.20
C ALA A 74 5.63 23.90 -1.37
N ASP A 75 4.80 22.87 -1.51
CA ASP A 75 3.38 22.98 -1.84
C ASP A 75 2.54 23.42 -0.62
N ASP A 76 3.17 23.68 0.53
CA ASP A 76 2.55 24.34 1.69
C ASP A 76 3.53 25.20 2.49
N ALA A 77 2.97 25.95 3.44
CA ALA A 77 3.69 26.81 4.37
C ALA A 77 4.71 26.07 5.26
N GLU A 78 4.64 24.75 5.35
CA GLU A 78 5.51 23.92 6.19
C GLU A 78 6.71 23.36 5.43
N GLY A 79 6.82 23.62 4.13
CA GLY A 79 7.94 23.11 3.33
C GLY A 79 7.70 21.73 2.72
N ASN A 80 6.49 21.15 2.79
CA ASN A 80 6.22 19.82 2.25
C ASN A 80 6.01 19.87 0.73
N THR A 81 6.58 18.92 0.01
CA THR A 81 6.31 18.67 -1.41
C THR A 81 5.25 17.57 -1.55
N ARG A 82 5.01 17.04 -2.76
CA ARG A 82 3.94 16.08 -3.04
C ARG A 82 4.34 14.61 -2.92
N GLU A 83 5.60 14.25 -3.07
CA GLU A 83 6.00 12.84 -3.12
C GLU A 83 5.79 12.09 -1.79
N PRO A 84 5.61 10.77 -1.80
CA PRO A 84 5.58 9.96 -0.59
C PRO A 84 6.85 10.14 0.24
N GLU A 85 6.71 10.16 1.57
CA GLU A 85 7.83 10.35 2.50
C GLU A 85 8.81 9.16 2.56
N ALA A 86 8.47 8.03 1.93
CA ALA A 86 9.28 6.81 1.91
C ALA A 86 9.76 6.35 3.30
N GLN A 87 8.86 6.31 4.28
CA GLN A 87 9.18 5.96 5.67
C GLN A 87 9.36 4.46 5.98
N GLY A 88 8.89 3.54 5.13
CA GLY A 88 8.83 2.10 5.40
C GLY A 88 7.54 1.63 6.11
N GLY A 89 7.39 0.30 6.27
CA GLY A 89 6.33 -0.38 7.03
C GLY A 89 4.91 0.13 6.76
N ILE A 90 4.24 0.69 7.77
CA ILE A 90 2.87 1.21 7.66
C ILE A 90 2.68 2.37 6.66
N GLY A 91 3.76 2.88 6.07
CA GLY A 91 3.66 3.74 4.88
C GLY A 91 3.08 3.05 3.65
N GLY A 92 3.17 1.72 3.62
CA GLY A 92 2.72 0.86 2.53
C GLY A 92 1.27 1.10 2.11
N TRP A 93 0.43 1.59 3.01
CA TRP A 93 -0.97 1.99 2.77
C TRP A 93 -1.20 2.75 1.47
N THR A 94 -0.32 3.68 1.14
CA THR A 94 -0.43 4.49 -0.10
C THR A 94 0.85 4.47 -0.93
N HIS A 95 1.97 4.04 -0.35
CA HIS A 95 3.25 4.04 -1.04
C HIS A 95 3.32 2.92 -2.08
N ALA A 96 2.66 1.78 -1.86
CA ALA A 96 2.49 0.74 -2.86
C ALA A 96 1.75 1.27 -4.10
N ALA A 97 0.65 2.00 -3.88
CA ALA A 97 -0.11 2.62 -4.95
C ALA A 97 0.74 3.64 -5.72
N ALA A 98 1.47 4.51 -5.03
CA ALA A 98 2.40 5.45 -5.67
C ALA A 98 3.47 4.74 -6.51
N ALA A 99 4.06 3.66 -6.00
CA ALA A 99 5.05 2.88 -6.74
C ALA A 99 4.45 2.27 -8.02
N TRP A 100 3.29 1.62 -7.93
CA TRP A 100 2.61 1.03 -9.09
C TRP A 100 2.14 2.08 -10.10
N ILE A 101 1.73 3.27 -9.66
CA ILE A 101 1.44 4.41 -10.55
C ILE A 101 2.67 4.73 -11.42
N LEU A 102 3.86 4.81 -10.84
CA LEU A 102 5.10 5.10 -11.58
C LEU A 102 5.49 3.97 -12.53
N VAL A 103 5.30 2.70 -12.13
CA VAL A 103 5.51 1.53 -13.02
C VAL A 103 4.58 1.63 -14.22
N LEU A 104 3.28 1.84 -14.01
CA LEU A 104 2.29 1.92 -15.07
C LEU A 104 2.56 3.12 -15.99
N ALA A 105 2.94 4.27 -15.44
CA ALA A 105 3.38 5.42 -16.23
C ALA A 105 4.55 5.06 -17.16
N LYS A 106 5.63 4.49 -16.61
CA LYS A 106 6.83 4.09 -17.37
C LYS A 106 6.55 3.01 -18.42
N ARG A 107 5.58 2.13 -18.16
CA ARG A 107 5.12 1.07 -19.08
C ARG A 107 4.06 1.54 -20.08
N THR A 108 3.68 2.82 -20.07
CA THR A 108 2.70 3.40 -20.99
C THR A 108 3.36 4.46 -21.87
N PRO A 109 3.81 4.12 -23.10
CA PRO A 109 4.59 5.05 -23.94
C PRO A 109 3.91 6.39 -24.20
N THR A 110 2.58 6.41 -24.39
CA THR A 110 1.77 7.62 -24.62
C THR A 110 1.75 8.57 -23.41
N VAL A 111 2.14 8.10 -22.23
CA VAL A 111 2.29 8.88 -21.00
C VAL A 111 3.77 9.21 -20.78
N TRP A 112 4.63 8.20 -20.72
CA TRP A 112 6.04 8.36 -20.33
C TRP A 112 6.84 9.28 -21.25
N THR A 113 6.55 9.27 -22.55
CA THR A 113 7.27 10.10 -23.54
C THR A 113 6.97 11.59 -23.38
N ARG A 114 5.90 11.95 -22.66
CA ARG A 114 5.49 13.34 -22.40
C ARG A 114 6.07 13.92 -21.13
N LEU A 115 6.66 13.08 -20.28
CA LEU A 115 7.42 13.55 -19.13
C LEU A 115 8.79 14.03 -19.58
N ASP A 116 9.27 15.13 -19.01
CA ASP A 116 10.63 15.60 -19.28
C ASP A 116 11.68 14.79 -18.49
N ASP A 117 12.96 15.06 -18.73
CA ASP A 117 14.06 14.33 -18.08
C ASP A 117 14.14 14.61 -16.57
N GLN A 118 13.73 15.78 -16.12
CA GLN A 118 13.70 16.13 -14.70
C GLN A 118 12.57 15.39 -13.96
N GLU A 119 11.40 15.26 -14.58
CA GLU A 119 10.27 14.50 -14.06
C GLU A 119 10.58 13.02 -13.99
N LYS A 120 11.19 12.46 -15.04
CA LYS A 120 11.68 11.07 -15.05
C LYS A 120 12.74 10.85 -13.97
N HIS A 121 13.68 11.79 -13.82
CA HIS A 121 14.69 11.72 -12.76
C HIS A 121 14.06 11.76 -11.36
N ARG A 122 13.04 12.60 -11.14
CA ARG A 122 12.29 12.62 -9.88
C ARG A 122 11.52 11.33 -9.64
N ALA A 123 10.90 10.74 -10.66
CA ALA A 123 10.26 9.44 -10.55
C ALA A 123 11.26 8.33 -10.16
N ASP A 124 12.45 8.34 -10.75
CA ASP A 124 13.53 7.41 -10.39
C ASP A 124 13.96 7.58 -8.93
N LEU A 125 14.17 8.81 -8.46
CA LEU A 125 14.53 9.09 -7.07
C LEU A 125 13.43 8.68 -6.09
N ILE A 126 12.15 8.92 -6.41
CA ILE A 126 11.02 8.49 -5.58
C ILE A 126 11.00 6.96 -5.49
N MET A 127 11.13 6.25 -6.61
CA MET A 127 11.14 4.78 -6.61
C MET A 127 12.35 4.22 -5.85
N GLN A 128 13.54 4.83 -5.99
CA GLN A 128 14.73 4.48 -5.22
C GLN A 128 14.52 4.67 -3.71
N ALA A 129 13.91 5.78 -3.29
CA ALA A 129 13.59 6.02 -1.88
C ALA A 129 12.63 4.97 -1.34
N LEU A 130 11.54 4.72 -2.06
CA LEU A 130 10.57 3.70 -1.72
C LEU A 130 11.22 2.31 -1.59
N ALA A 131 12.13 1.96 -2.50
CA ALA A 131 12.85 0.69 -2.47
C ALA A 131 13.82 0.56 -1.27
N VAL A 132 14.57 1.61 -0.93
CA VAL A 132 15.43 1.62 0.28
C VAL A 132 14.59 1.42 1.54
N ALA A 133 13.45 2.11 1.63
CA ALA A 133 12.54 1.98 2.75
C ALA A 133 11.92 0.58 2.84
N GLY A 134 11.58 -0.03 1.70
CA GLY A 134 11.11 -1.41 1.63
C GLY A 134 12.17 -2.42 2.06
N HIS A 135 13.40 -2.29 1.55
CA HIS A 135 14.50 -3.15 1.94
C HIS A 135 14.82 -3.06 3.43
N PHE A 136 14.92 -1.83 3.95
CA PHE A 136 15.20 -1.61 5.36
C PHE A 136 14.13 -2.21 6.28
N THR A 137 12.85 -2.14 5.90
CA THR A 137 11.74 -2.57 6.77
C THR A 137 11.27 -4.00 6.56
N MET A 138 11.49 -4.57 5.38
CA MET A 138 10.95 -5.88 4.97
C MET A 138 12.01 -6.88 4.53
N GLY A 139 13.25 -6.45 4.26
CA GLY A 139 14.32 -7.36 3.85
C GLY A 139 14.68 -8.35 4.96
N ASP A 140 14.96 -9.61 4.59
CA ASP A 140 15.19 -10.70 5.55
C ASP A 140 16.28 -10.41 6.58
N GLY A 141 17.31 -9.66 6.17
CA GLY A 141 18.42 -9.27 7.03
C GLY A 141 18.12 -8.13 8.01
N ASN A 142 16.92 -7.54 7.98
CA ASN A 142 16.57 -6.37 8.78
C ASN A 142 15.42 -6.68 9.76
N GLU A 143 15.65 -6.38 11.04
CA GLU A 143 14.73 -6.55 12.18
C GLU A 143 14.87 -5.34 13.12
N CYS A 144 14.81 -4.14 12.57
CA CYS A 144 15.20 -2.91 13.28
C CYS A 144 14.13 -2.33 14.22
N HIS A 145 12.92 -2.89 14.18
CA HIS A 145 11.70 -2.41 14.83
C HIS A 145 11.36 -0.91 14.67
N VAL A 146 11.97 -0.20 13.72
CA VAL A 146 11.80 1.24 13.52
C VAL A 146 11.65 1.55 12.03
N LEU A 147 10.95 2.64 11.73
CA LEU A 147 10.85 3.22 10.39
C LEU A 147 11.99 4.21 10.10
N LEU A 148 12.09 4.69 8.85
CA LEU A 148 13.15 5.60 8.42
C LEU A 148 13.06 7.00 9.05
N ASP A 149 11.95 7.33 9.73
CA ASP A 149 11.85 8.53 10.55
C ASP A 149 12.63 8.40 11.88
N GLY A 150 13.06 7.19 12.24
CA GLY A 150 13.75 6.88 13.50
C GLY A 150 12.90 7.08 14.75
N LEU A 151 11.58 7.14 14.59
CA LEU A 151 10.64 7.38 15.69
C LEU A 151 9.51 6.35 15.70
N SER A 152 8.95 6.06 14.54
CA SER A 152 7.78 5.20 14.43
C SER A 152 8.17 3.74 14.58
N ALA A 153 7.51 3.06 15.51
CA ALA A 153 7.70 1.62 15.71
C ALA A 153 7.18 0.81 14.51
N HIS A 154 7.85 -0.29 14.23
CA HIS A 154 7.54 -1.23 13.16
C HIS A 154 7.89 -2.65 13.57
N ASP A 155 7.28 -3.64 12.94
CA ASP A 155 7.72 -5.02 13.00
C ASP A 155 7.23 -5.76 11.74
N LYS A 156 8.12 -6.53 11.11
CA LYS A 156 7.77 -7.31 9.90
C LYS A 156 6.82 -8.48 10.19
N SER A 157 6.67 -8.87 11.46
CA SER A 157 5.73 -9.90 11.92
C SER A 157 4.35 -9.33 12.27
N TRP A 158 4.20 -8.01 12.32
CA TRP A 158 2.89 -7.39 12.54
C TRP A 158 1.91 -7.76 11.45
N ASN A 159 0.63 -7.51 11.76
CA ASN A 159 -0.43 -7.86 10.86
C ASN A 159 -0.26 -7.20 9.49
N ILE A 160 -0.94 -7.85 8.56
CA ILE A 160 -0.75 -7.72 7.14
C ILE A 160 -1.05 -6.30 6.63
N ASN A 161 -2.01 -5.62 7.26
CA ASN A 161 -2.31 -4.22 6.98
C ASN A 161 -1.12 -3.27 7.24
N ILE A 162 -0.09 -3.69 7.97
CA ILE A 162 1.10 -2.90 8.27
C ILE A 162 2.29 -3.29 7.39
N THR A 163 2.37 -4.56 6.97
CA THR A 163 3.58 -5.14 6.41
C THR A 163 3.53 -5.31 4.89
N GLU A 164 2.36 -5.53 4.27
CA GLU A 164 2.30 -5.86 2.83
C GLU A 164 2.73 -4.72 1.92
N GLY A 165 2.36 -3.49 2.25
CA GLY A 165 2.46 -2.42 1.27
C GLY A 165 3.91 -2.08 0.92
N TYR A 166 4.88 -2.37 1.78
CA TYR A 166 6.30 -2.24 1.40
C TYR A 166 6.89 -3.48 0.73
N VAL A 167 6.28 -4.65 0.91
CA VAL A 167 6.58 -5.81 0.05
C VAL A 167 6.12 -5.50 -1.37
N ASP A 168 4.92 -4.95 -1.53
CA ASP A 168 4.36 -4.52 -2.81
C ASP A 168 5.17 -3.38 -3.47
N VAL A 169 5.70 -2.46 -2.68
CA VAL A 169 6.68 -1.47 -3.16
C VAL A 169 7.92 -2.14 -3.74
N MET A 170 8.45 -3.19 -3.10
CA MET A 170 9.62 -3.90 -3.62
C MET A 170 9.32 -4.61 -4.94
N LEU A 171 8.11 -5.16 -5.10
CA LEU A 171 7.66 -5.71 -6.38
C LEU A 171 7.59 -4.64 -7.47
N ALA A 172 7.02 -3.48 -7.15
CA ALA A 172 6.95 -2.34 -8.07
C ALA A 172 8.34 -1.80 -8.42
N ALA A 173 9.28 -1.73 -7.46
CA ALA A 173 10.65 -1.29 -7.69
C ALA A 173 11.40 -2.26 -8.64
N GLY A 174 11.26 -3.56 -8.43
CA GLY A 174 11.80 -4.59 -9.33
C GLY A 174 11.21 -4.47 -10.74
N ALA A 175 9.90 -4.21 -10.85
CA ALA A 175 9.21 -3.97 -12.12
C ALA A 175 9.67 -2.69 -12.85
N TYR A 176 10.07 -1.68 -12.08
CA TYR A 176 10.44 -0.35 -12.58
C TYR A 176 11.90 -0.29 -13.07
N PHE A 177 12.84 -0.85 -12.31
CA PHE A 177 14.28 -0.81 -12.62
C PHE A 177 14.79 -2.09 -13.29
N GLY A 178 14.15 -3.23 -13.04
CA GLY A 178 14.78 -4.54 -13.20
C GLY A 178 15.60 -4.90 -11.96
N VAL A 179 15.64 -6.19 -11.62
CA VAL A 179 16.21 -6.66 -10.35
C VAL A 179 17.73 -6.50 -10.29
N GLU A 180 18.44 -6.75 -11.39
CA GLU A 180 19.89 -6.55 -11.45
C GLU A 180 20.28 -5.10 -11.15
N ALA A 181 19.61 -4.13 -11.79
CA ALA A 181 19.86 -2.71 -11.57
C ALA A 181 19.46 -2.26 -10.15
N LEU A 182 18.41 -2.87 -9.59
CA LEU A 182 17.98 -2.60 -8.22
C LEU A 182 18.98 -3.13 -7.19
N ASP A 183 19.51 -4.33 -7.39
CA ASP A 183 20.55 -4.91 -6.54
C ASP A 183 21.88 -4.15 -6.65
N GLU A 184 22.27 -3.71 -7.86
CA GLU A 184 23.42 -2.84 -8.05
C GLU A 184 23.25 -1.51 -7.30
N PHE A 185 22.08 -0.89 -7.41
CA PHE A 185 21.75 0.32 -6.66
C PHE A 185 21.87 0.10 -5.14
N PHE A 186 21.37 -1.01 -4.61
CA PHE A 186 21.50 -1.33 -3.18
C PHE A 186 22.95 -1.53 -2.76
N LEU A 187 23.73 -2.32 -3.50
CA LEU A 187 25.14 -2.56 -3.20
C LEU A 187 25.96 -1.26 -3.20
N GLY A 188 25.65 -0.32 -4.10
CA GLY A 188 26.29 0.99 -4.19
C GLY A 188 25.64 2.09 -3.36
N PHE A 189 24.59 1.81 -2.59
CA PHE A 189 23.77 2.84 -1.95
C PHE A 189 24.57 3.68 -0.94
N ASP A 190 24.54 5.00 -1.09
CA ASP A 190 25.11 5.95 -0.14
C ASP A 190 24.05 6.95 0.33
N PHE A 191 23.83 7.00 1.64
CA PHE A 191 22.73 7.74 2.24
C PHE A 191 22.85 9.25 2.02
N GLU A 192 24.02 9.81 2.31
CA GLU A 192 24.27 11.25 2.18
C GLU A 192 24.20 11.69 0.72
N THR A 193 24.79 10.90 -0.18
CA THR A 193 24.71 11.15 -1.63
C THR A 193 23.26 11.11 -2.12
N PHE A 194 22.48 10.14 -1.66
CA PHE A 194 21.07 10.04 -2.02
C PHE A 194 20.26 11.23 -1.49
N VAL A 195 20.40 11.59 -0.22
CA VAL A 195 19.71 12.74 0.39
C VAL A 195 20.08 14.04 -0.31
N ALA A 196 21.35 14.22 -0.71
CA ALA A 196 21.78 15.38 -1.49
C ALA A 196 21.09 15.44 -2.86
N ARG A 197 21.00 14.30 -3.58
CA ARG A 197 20.26 14.21 -4.86
C ARG A 197 18.77 14.48 -4.69
N ALA A 198 18.13 13.89 -3.68
CA ALA A 198 16.72 14.12 -3.37
C ALA A 198 16.44 15.60 -3.04
N ARG A 199 17.33 16.25 -2.27
CA ARG A 199 17.25 17.68 -1.97
C ARG A 199 17.42 18.55 -3.22
N ALA A 200 18.40 18.25 -4.06
CA ALA A 200 18.62 18.96 -5.32
C ALA A 200 17.42 18.82 -6.27
N ALA A 201 16.76 17.66 -6.23
CA ALA A 201 15.53 17.42 -6.96
C ALA A 201 14.29 18.02 -6.29
N ASN A 202 14.38 18.64 -5.12
CA ASN A 202 13.28 19.16 -4.30
C ASN A 202 12.24 18.09 -3.89
N LEU A 203 12.71 16.95 -3.36
CA LEU A 203 11.89 15.89 -2.76
C LEU A 203 11.94 16.01 -1.24
N MET A 204 11.27 17.03 -0.70
CA MET A 204 11.42 17.45 0.69
C MET A 204 10.73 16.54 1.71
N ASN A 205 9.68 15.80 1.34
CA ASN A 205 9.07 14.83 2.25
C ASN A 205 10.05 13.69 2.55
N ILE A 206 10.73 13.17 1.51
CA ILE A 206 11.77 12.14 1.66
C ILE A 206 12.93 12.67 2.48
N VAL A 207 13.48 13.84 2.12
CA VAL A 207 14.62 14.46 2.83
C VAL A 207 14.28 14.65 4.31
N ARG A 208 13.12 15.25 4.62
CA ARG A 208 12.72 15.52 6.01
C ARG A 208 12.48 14.25 6.82
N CYS A 209 11.89 13.22 6.21
CA CYS A 209 11.70 11.92 6.86
C CYS A 209 13.05 11.30 7.20
N TRP A 210 13.91 11.13 6.20
CA TRP A 210 15.15 10.37 6.33
C TRP A 210 16.18 11.08 7.21
N THR A 211 16.16 12.41 7.25
CA THR A 211 17.04 13.20 8.13
C THR A 211 16.39 13.62 9.43
N HIS A 212 15.20 13.08 9.78
CA HIS A 212 14.54 13.45 11.04
C HIS A 212 15.39 13.07 12.26
N ARG A 213 16.04 11.90 12.18
CA ARG A 213 16.87 11.31 13.22
C ARG A 213 18.23 10.89 12.65
N PRO A 214 19.33 11.62 12.97
CA PRO A 214 20.65 11.37 12.38
C PRO A 214 21.16 9.93 12.57
N GLU A 215 20.74 9.24 13.62
CA GLU A 215 21.10 7.85 13.92
C GLU A 215 20.59 6.83 12.89
N ILE A 216 19.62 7.20 12.04
CA ILE A 216 19.06 6.31 11.02
C ILE A 216 20.02 6.11 9.84
N ALA A 217 20.77 7.14 9.45
CA ALA A 217 21.68 7.07 8.31
C ALA A 217 22.70 5.91 8.43
N PRO A 218 23.50 5.78 9.52
CA PRO A 218 24.45 4.68 9.65
C PRO A 218 23.74 3.31 9.75
N LEU A 219 22.57 3.26 10.36
CA LEU A 219 21.79 2.03 10.54
C LEU A 219 21.24 1.49 9.21
N VAL A 220 20.75 2.37 8.33
CA VAL A 220 20.31 2.01 6.98
C VAL A 220 21.49 1.53 6.14
N MET A 221 22.64 2.20 6.19
CA MET A 221 23.79 1.84 5.35
C MET A 221 24.53 0.58 5.82
N HIS A 222 24.78 0.46 7.12
CA HIS A 222 25.71 -0.51 7.69
C HIS A 222 25.07 -1.52 8.62
N GLY A 223 23.77 -1.35 8.92
CA GLY A 223 23.12 -2.12 9.97
C GLY A 223 23.60 -1.71 11.37
N GLY A 224 23.26 -2.54 12.34
CA GLY A 224 23.54 -2.29 13.75
C GLY A 224 22.36 -2.60 14.64
N THR A 225 22.48 -2.24 15.91
CA THR A 225 21.39 -2.37 16.88
C THR A 225 20.70 -1.02 17.03
N HIS A 226 19.38 -1.03 17.08
CA HIS A 226 18.56 0.11 17.43
C HIS A 226 17.66 -0.23 18.61
N VAL A 227 17.51 0.70 19.54
CA VAL A 227 16.61 0.54 20.67
C VAL A 227 15.52 1.58 20.52
N LEU A 228 14.29 1.13 20.34
CA LEU A 228 13.15 2.04 20.25
C LEU A 228 13.05 2.87 21.54
N PRO A 229 12.94 4.20 21.43
CA PRO A 229 12.75 5.04 22.59
C PRO A 229 11.45 4.64 23.32
N PRO A 230 11.41 4.75 24.66
CA PRO A 230 10.22 4.42 25.41
C PRO A 230 9.03 5.28 24.96
N PRO A 231 7.88 4.66 24.65
CA PRO A 231 6.71 5.39 24.22
C PRO A 231 6.23 6.29 25.37
N LYS A 232 5.66 7.44 25.00
CA LYS A 232 4.72 8.12 25.90
C LYS A 232 3.53 7.17 26.02
N GLU A 233 3.26 6.73 27.24
CA GLU A 233 2.28 5.72 27.69
C GLU A 233 1.04 5.44 26.80
N PRO A 234 0.44 4.23 26.87
CA PRO A 234 0.68 3.14 27.84
C PRO A 234 1.32 1.88 27.22
N LEU A 235 1.72 1.93 25.95
CA LEU A 235 1.99 0.74 25.14
C LEU A 235 3.50 0.46 25.01
N GLY A 236 4.08 -0.23 25.98
CA GLY A 236 5.52 -0.51 26.13
C GLY A 236 6.22 -1.27 24.99
N LEU A 237 6.37 -0.66 23.82
CA LEU A 237 7.39 -1.03 22.81
C LEU A 237 8.76 -0.39 23.11
N GLY A 238 8.84 0.35 24.21
CA GLY A 238 10.05 0.99 24.68
C GLY A 238 11.12 -0.02 25.06
N GLY A 239 12.33 0.18 24.57
CA GLY A 239 13.44 -0.70 24.89
C GLY A 239 13.51 -1.98 24.05
N LEU A 240 12.62 -2.17 23.06
CA LEU A 240 12.79 -3.22 22.06
C LEU A 240 14.08 -2.97 21.26
N ALA A 241 15.02 -3.89 21.40
CA ALA A 241 16.26 -3.89 20.64
C ALA A 241 16.02 -4.63 19.32
N GLY A 242 16.10 -3.91 18.21
CA GLY A 242 16.12 -4.46 16.86
C GLY A 242 17.54 -4.56 16.31
N ARG A 243 17.76 -5.44 15.34
CA ARG A 243 19.02 -5.57 14.61
C ARG A 243 18.78 -5.44 13.10
N ALA A 244 19.51 -4.55 12.46
CA ALA A 244 19.55 -4.43 11.00
C ALA A 244 20.90 -4.91 10.47
N LEU A 245 20.92 -5.42 9.24
CA LEU A 245 22.14 -5.63 8.46
C LEU A 245 22.35 -4.52 7.42
N GLY A 246 21.42 -3.57 7.33
CA GLY A 246 21.44 -2.47 6.37
C GLY A 246 20.99 -2.88 4.98
N VAL A 247 20.93 -1.91 4.07
CA VAL A 247 20.42 -2.08 2.70
C VAL A 247 21.50 -2.35 1.66
N ARG A 248 22.80 -2.30 2.02
CA ARG A 248 23.94 -2.54 1.10
C ARG A 248 24.15 -4.00 0.74
N ARG A 249 23.10 -4.62 0.19
CA ARG A 249 23.00 -6.05 -0.13
C ARG A 249 21.80 -6.29 -1.04
N PRO A 250 21.76 -7.40 -1.79
CA PRO A 250 20.55 -7.79 -2.52
C PRO A 250 19.33 -7.92 -1.60
N PHE A 251 18.16 -7.61 -2.14
CA PHE A 251 16.90 -7.75 -1.42
C PHE A 251 16.40 -9.20 -1.43
N TRP A 252 15.97 -9.68 -0.27
CA TRP A 252 15.31 -10.97 -0.10
C TRP A 252 14.13 -10.81 0.84
N PHE A 253 13.01 -11.46 0.52
CA PHE A 253 11.82 -11.52 1.35
C PHE A 253 11.39 -12.97 1.54
N GLN A 254 11.47 -13.46 2.77
CA GLN A 254 11.17 -14.84 3.14
C GLN A 254 11.93 -15.87 2.29
N GLY A 255 13.20 -15.57 1.98
CA GLY A 255 14.04 -16.40 1.12
C GLY A 255 13.73 -16.29 -0.37
N LEU A 256 12.86 -15.37 -0.79
CA LEU A 256 12.58 -15.09 -2.20
C LEU A 256 13.30 -13.81 -2.67
N PRO A 257 13.97 -13.84 -3.83
CA PRO A 257 14.56 -12.65 -4.44
C PRO A 257 13.49 -11.71 -5.01
N ALA A 258 13.86 -10.46 -5.33
CA ALA A 258 12.93 -9.45 -5.82
C ALA A 258 12.26 -9.79 -7.18
N ASP A 259 12.82 -10.71 -7.97
CA ASP A 259 12.29 -11.16 -9.26
C ASP A 259 11.24 -12.28 -9.13
N ALA A 260 11.09 -12.88 -7.95
CA ALA A 260 10.03 -13.82 -7.62
C ALA A 260 8.69 -13.11 -7.39
N VAL A 261 8.32 -12.21 -8.31
CA VAL A 261 7.22 -11.25 -8.17
C VAL A 261 5.90 -11.94 -7.87
N TRP A 262 5.60 -13.01 -8.62
CA TRP A 262 4.37 -13.75 -8.43
C TRP A 262 4.36 -14.52 -7.10
N GLU A 263 5.45 -15.21 -6.78
CA GLU A 263 5.56 -16.04 -5.58
C GLU A 263 5.43 -15.18 -4.31
N ILE A 264 6.07 -14.01 -4.30
CA ILE A 264 5.96 -13.02 -3.22
C ILE A 264 4.51 -12.50 -3.15
N PHE A 265 3.95 -12.02 -4.26
CA PHE A 265 2.57 -11.51 -4.27
C PHE A 265 1.55 -12.56 -3.83
N ALA A 266 1.67 -13.79 -4.32
CA ALA A 266 0.75 -14.88 -3.98
C ALA A 266 0.85 -15.26 -2.50
N THR A 267 2.06 -15.27 -1.93
CA THR A 267 2.27 -15.52 -0.49
C THR A 267 1.52 -14.48 0.35
N GLN A 268 1.61 -13.21 -0.03
CA GLN A 268 0.95 -12.10 0.63
C GLN A 268 -0.58 -12.19 0.46
N GLY A 269 -1.07 -12.37 -0.77
CA GLY A 269 -2.49 -12.57 -1.05
C GLY A 269 -3.09 -13.76 -0.29
N TYR A 270 -2.37 -14.89 -0.19
CA TYR A 270 -2.81 -16.02 0.62
C TYR A 270 -2.85 -15.71 2.10
N ARG A 271 -1.96 -14.86 2.62
CA ARG A 271 -2.01 -14.38 4.01
C ARG A 271 -3.14 -13.38 4.22
N GLN A 272 -3.50 -12.56 3.23
CA GLN A 272 -4.60 -11.58 3.34
C GLN A 272 -5.95 -12.26 3.39
N PHE A 273 -6.17 -13.24 2.52
CA PHE A 273 -7.47 -13.91 2.33
C PHE A 273 -7.44 -15.35 2.87
N ASN A 274 -7.02 -15.53 4.12
CA ASN A 274 -6.75 -16.86 4.71
C ASN A 274 -7.85 -17.42 5.63
N LYS A 275 -8.91 -16.66 5.94
CA LYS A 275 -9.93 -17.08 6.91
C LYS A 275 -11.19 -17.59 6.22
N GLY A 276 -11.88 -18.53 6.88
CA GLY A 276 -13.28 -18.81 6.56
C GLY A 276 -14.14 -17.61 6.98
N VAL A 277 -15.07 -17.18 6.13
CA VAL A 277 -15.96 -16.06 6.43
C VAL A 277 -16.75 -16.34 7.70
N ARG A 278 -16.63 -15.41 8.65
CA ARG A 278 -17.39 -15.38 9.89
C ARG A 278 -17.98 -14.01 10.09
N THR A 279 -19.26 -13.97 10.41
CA THR A 279 -19.93 -12.74 10.81
C THR A 279 -19.82 -12.52 12.31
N ARG A 280 -19.93 -13.60 13.08
CA ARG A 280 -19.85 -13.59 14.54
C ARG A 280 -18.49 -14.12 15.00
N ILE A 281 -17.70 -13.24 15.56
CA ILE A 281 -16.38 -13.55 16.13
C ILE A 281 -16.43 -13.17 17.59
N ILE A 282 -16.08 -14.10 18.48
CA ILE A 282 -16.06 -13.86 19.92
C ILE A 282 -14.89 -12.93 20.23
N THR A 283 -15.19 -11.74 20.75
CA THR A 283 -14.18 -10.70 21.03
C THR A 283 -13.78 -10.67 22.50
N GLN A 284 -14.73 -10.99 23.38
CA GLN A 284 -14.54 -11.21 24.81
C GLN A 284 -15.72 -12.03 25.35
N THR A 285 -15.66 -12.43 26.63
CA THR A 285 -16.73 -13.21 27.26
C THR A 285 -18.09 -12.51 27.11
N GLY A 286 -19.03 -13.18 26.44
CA GLY A 286 -20.39 -12.66 26.21
C GLY A 286 -20.52 -11.67 25.05
N GLU A 287 -19.43 -11.24 24.42
CA GLU A 287 -19.43 -10.29 23.30
C GLU A 287 -18.99 -10.93 22.00
N HIS A 288 -19.65 -10.53 20.92
CA HIS A 288 -19.31 -10.94 19.58
C HIS A 288 -19.54 -9.81 18.58
N THR A 289 -18.84 -9.89 17.46
CA THR A 289 -19.09 -9.04 16.31
C THR A 289 -20.43 -9.38 15.65
N ARG A 290 -21.03 -8.41 14.98
CA ARG A 290 -22.31 -8.58 14.25
C ARG A 290 -22.49 -7.52 13.16
N LEU A 291 -23.38 -7.82 12.23
CA LEU A 291 -23.91 -6.84 11.28
C LEU A 291 -24.89 -5.89 11.98
N LEU A 292 -25.00 -4.68 11.45
CA LEU A 292 -25.94 -3.67 11.92
C LEU A 292 -27.21 -3.58 11.06
N GLN A 293 -27.32 -4.41 10.01
CA GLN A 293 -28.51 -4.55 9.17
C GLN A 293 -28.96 -3.21 8.56
N ARG A 294 -28.00 -2.37 8.15
CA ARG A 294 -28.29 -1.02 7.63
C ARG A 294 -28.95 -1.04 6.25
N GLU A 295 -28.69 -2.06 5.43
CA GLU A 295 -29.25 -2.16 4.09
C GLU A 295 -30.22 -3.33 3.93
N THR A 296 -29.97 -4.45 4.61
CA THR A 296 -30.80 -5.66 4.52
C THR A 296 -31.03 -6.27 5.91
N PRO A 297 -32.04 -7.16 6.08
CA PRO A 297 -32.26 -7.84 7.36
C PRO A 297 -31.23 -8.95 7.66
N ALA A 298 -30.18 -9.10 6.86
CA ALA A 298 -29.22 -10.21 6.98
C ALA A 298 -28.47 -10.18 8.33
N GLU A 299 -28.51 -11.30 9.05
CA GLU A 299 -27.75 -11.46 10.30
C GLU A 299 -26.36 -12.06 10.09
N VAL A 300 -26.11 -12.63 8.90
CA VAL A 300 -24.85 -13.26 8.49
C VAL A 300 -24.49 -12.86 7.07
N SER A 301 -23.20 -12.89 6.77
CA SER A 301 -22.66 -12.71 5.42
C SER A 301 -23.20 -13.79 4.48
N PRO A 302 -23.58 -13.48 3.23
CA PRO A 302 -23.92 -14.47 2.22
C PRO A 302 -22.78 -15.45 1.91
N TRP A 303 -21.56 -15.13 2.36
CA TRP A 303 -20.36 -15.89 2.12
C TRP A 303 -19.90 -16.72 3.32
N GLU A 304 -20.69 -16.77 4.40
CA GLU A 304 -20.36 -17.47 5.65
C GLU A 304 -19.79 -18.88 5.41
N GLY A 305 -18.70 -19.23 6.10
CA GLY A 305 -18.02 -20.52 5.99
C GLY A 305 -17.06 -20.68 4.80
N ARG A 306 -17.15 -19.83 3.77
CA ARG A 306 -16.25 -19.90 2.60
C ARG A 306 -14.87 -19.34 2.92
N LEU A 307 -13.83 -19.96 2.38
CA LEU A 307 -12.46 -19.48 2.52
C LEU A 307 -12.23 -18.21 1.69
N GLY A 308 -11.61 -17.20 2.29
CA GLY A 308 -11.24 -15.95 1.62
C GLY A 308 -11.47 -14.70 2.46
N MET A 309 -12.06 -14.78 3.65
CA MET A 309 -12.23 -13.61 4.52
C MET A 309 -10.87 -12.96 4.84
N CYS A 310 -10.87 -11.63 4.85
CA CYS A 310 -9.69 -10.84 5.21
C CYS A 310 -9.22 -11.20 6.62
N THR A 311 -7.91 -11.44 6.79
CA THR A 311 -7.29 -11.86 8.05
C THR A 311 -7.62 -10.93 9.22
N GLU A 312 -7.76 -9.64 8.96
CA GLU A 312 -8.05 -8.61 9.96
C GLU A 312 -9.46 -8.63 10.54
N PHE A 313 -10.37 -9.42 9.96
CA PHE A 313 -11.63 -9.73 10.64
C PHE A 313 -11.43 -10.71 11.78
N GLU A 314 -10.39 -11.55 11.75
CA GLU A 314 -10.10 -12.55 12.79
C GLU A 314 -8.59 -12.57 13.08
N GLY A 315 -8.10 -11.45 13.61
CA GLY A 315 -6.71 -11.24 13.98
C GLY A 315 -6.54 -10.98 15.48
N THR A 316 -5.33 -10.60 15.83
CA THR A 316 -4.98 -10.17 17.20
C THR A 316 -4.11 -8.93 17.14
N ASP A 317 -4.30 -8.02 18.07
CA ASP A 317 -3.37 -6.93 18.34
C ASP A 317 -2.91 -6.98 19.81
N TRP A 318 -2.20 -5.95 20.26
CA TRP A 318 -1.70 -5.86 21.63
C TRP A 318 -2.81 -5.91 22.70
N TYR A 319 -4.03 -5.52 22.32
CA TYR A 319 -5.20 -5.49 23.19
C TYR A 319 -6.08 -6.76 23.06
N GLY A 320 -5.58 -7.80 22.39
CA GLY A 320 -6.24 -9.09 22.25
C GLY A 320 -6.87 -9.29 20.88
N VAL A 321 -8.05 -9.92 20.85
CA VAL A 321 -8.76 -10.21 19.59
C VAL A 321 -9.07 -8.91 18.85
N ARG A 322 -8.84 -8.91 17.54
CA ARG A 322 -9.16 -7.82 16.64
C ARG A 322 -10.06 -8.31 15.51
N SER A 323 -11.14 -7.56 15.28
CA SER A 323 -12.08 -7.77 14.21
C SER A 323 -12.61 -6.42 13.74
N CYS A 324 -12.04 -5.87 12.67
CA CYS A 324 -12.24 -4.46 12.33
C CYS A 324 -12.38 -4.26 10.83
N LEU A 325 -13.41 -3.52 10.44
CA LEU A 325 -13.72 -3.24 9.05
C LEU A 325 -12.62 -2.39 8.40
N THR A 326 -12.15 -1.33 9.07
CA THR A 326 -11.08 -0.49 8.54
C THR A 326 -9.77 -1.24 8.43
N TYR A 327 -9.38 -2.05 9.42
CA TYR A 327 -8.13 -2.80 9.32
C TYR A 327 -8.16 -3.84 8.19
N ALA A 328 -9.31 -4.49 7.97
CA ALA A 328 -9.49 -5.37 6.81
C ALA A 328 -9.35 -4.61 5.49
N PHE A 329 -9.95 -3.43 5.38
CA PHE A 329 -9.81 -2.58 4.21
C PHE A 329 -8.36 -2.10 4.00
N GLU A 330 -7.64 -1.77 5.07
CA GLU A 330 -6.25 -1.32 5.00
C GLU A 330 -5.31 -2.40 4.43
N GLY A 331 -5.55 -3.68 4.72
CA GLY A 331 -4.83 -4.78 4.03
C GLY A 331 -5.23 -4.85 2.56
N VAL A 332 -6.53 -4.88 2.29
CA VAL A 332 -7.10 -4.97 0.93
C VAL A 332 -6.60 -3.87 -0.02
N MET A 333 -6.51 -2.62 0.44
CA MET A 333 -6.11 -1.50 -0.43
C MET A 333 -4.66 -1.61 -0.92
N GLN A 334 -3.82 -2.40 -0.22
CA GLN A 334 -2.47 -2.73 -0.66
C GLN A 334 -2.54 -3.85 -1.70
N THR A 335 -3.11 -5.00 -1.31
CA THR A 335 -3.15 -6.21 -2.15
C THR A 335 -3.90 -5.99 -3.48
N ILE A 336 -5.05 -5.30 -3.47
CA ILE A 336 -5.86 -5.09 -4.68
C ILE A 336 -5.19 -4.14 -5.66
N GLY A 337 -4.52 -3.09 -5.18
CA GLY A 337 -3.79 -2.17 -6.03
C GLY A 337 -2.68 -2.90 -6.80
N THR A 338 -1.94 -3.76 -6.11
CA THR A 338 -0.91 -4.62 -6.72
C THR A 338 -1.50 -5.65 -7.67
N ALA A 339 -2.56 -6.35 -7.26
CA ALA A 339 -3.25 -7.32 -8.11
C ALA A 339 -3.73 -6.70 -9.43
N ALA A 340 -4.33 -5.50 -9.36
CA ALA A 340 -4.74 -4.75 -10.53
C ALA A 340 -3.52 -4.41 -11.40
N ALA A 341 -2.43 -3.88 -10.86
CA ALA A 341 -1.24 -3.58 -11.64
C ALA A 341 -0.64 -4.82 -12.33
N LEU A 342 -0.52 -5.95 -11.63
CA LEU A 342 -0.06 -7.22 -12.20
C LEU A 342 -0.96 -7.70 -13.34
N ARG A 343 -2.28 -7.64 -13.15
CA ARG A 343 -3.23 -7.97 -14.23
C ARG A 343 -3.13 -6.96 -15.36
N ALA A 344 -2.88 -5.68 -15.11
CA ALA A 344 -2.70 -4.64 -16.14
C ALA A 344 -1.50 -4.92 -17.04
N LEU A 345 -0.39 -5.33 -16.42
CA LEU A 345 0.89 -5.61 -17.09
C LEU A 345 0.93 -7.00 -17.75
N GLY A 346 -0.10 -7.83 -17.54
CA GLY A 346 -0.15 -9.20 -18.07
C GLY A 346 0.72 -10.18 -17.28
N TRP A 347 1.03 -9.86 -16.01
CA TRP A 347 1.85 -10.69 -15.11
C TRP A 347 1.02 -11.51 -14.12
N TRP A 348 -0.30 -11.33 -14.10
CA TRP A 348 -1.20 -12.20 -13.36
C TRP A 348 -1.14 -13.63 -13.92
N ARG A 349 -0.88 -14.63 -13.07
CA ARG A 349 -0.85 -16.03 -13.51
C ARG A 349 -2.27 -16.59 -13.57
N GLU A 350 -2.57 -17.27 -14.66
CA GLU A 350 -3.84 -17.95 -14.91
C GLU A 350 -3.71 -19.47 -14.65
N ASP A 351 -2.77 -19.88 -13.79
CA ASP A 351 -2.59 -21.27 -13.34
C ASP A 351 -3.47 -21.57 -12.11
N ASP A 352 -3.34 -22.78 -11.53
CA ASP A 352 -4.16 -23.18 -10.37
C ASP A 352 -3.95 -22.27 -9.15
N THR A 353 -2.71 -21.82 -8.93
CA THR A 353 -2.37 -20.88 -7.84
C THR A 353 -3.08 -19.55 -8.05
N GLY A 354 -3.01 -18.99 -9.26
CA GLY A 354 -3.68 -17.74 -9.59
C GLY A 354 -5.20 -17.81 -9.51
N ARG A 355 -5.81 -18.90 -10.01
CA ARG A 355 -7.26 -19.11 -9.90
C ARG A 355 -7.72 -19.27 -8.46
N GLU A 356 -6.99 -20.02 -7.65
CA GLU A 356 -7.30 -20.20 -6.23
C GLU A 356 -7.20 -18.88 -5.47
N LEU A 357 -6.16 -18.09 -5.72
CA LEU A 357 -6.00 -16.78 -5.10
C LEU A 357 -7.12 -15.82 -5.54
N GLU A 358 -7.46 -15.78 -6.84
CA GLU A 358 -8.57 -14.97 -7.33
C GLU A 358 -9.91 -15.35 -6.68
N ASN A 359 -10.16 -16.65 -6.47
CA ASN A 359 -11.37 -17.12 -5.79
C ASN A 359 -11.43 -16.64 -4.32
N ARG A 360 -10.31 -16.69 -3.59
CA ARG A 360 -10.24 -16.20 -2.20
C ARG A 360 -10.41 -14.70 -2.13
N MET A 361 -9.75 -13.96 -3.02
CA MET A 361 -9.91 -12.52 -3.18
C MET A 361 -11.38 -12.17 -3.46
N ALA A 362 -12.04 -12.89 -4.36
CA ALA A 362 -13.43 -12.68 -4.70
C ALA A 362 -14.35 -12.81 -3.47
N VAL A 363 -14.18 -13.89 -2.68
CA VAL A 363 -14.92 -14.09 -1.42
C VAL A 363 -14.61 -12.98 -0.41
N GLY A 364 -13.34 -12.69 -0.16
CA GLY A 364 -12.91 -11.70 0.83
C GLY A 364 -13.38 -10.30 0.54
N MET A 365 -13.30 -9.88 -0.72
CA MET A 365 -13.76 -8.57 -1.18
C MET A 365 -15.28 -8.43 -1.14
N ALA A 366 -16.00 -9.48 -1.56
CA ALA A 366 -17.46 -9.48 -1.49
C ALA A 366 -17.97 -9.46 -0.04
N ASP A 367 -17.33 -10.19 0.86
CA ASP A 367 -17.61 -10.17 2.30
C ASP A 367 -17.29 -8.83 2.94
N LEU A 368 -16.13 -8.24 2.64
CA LEU A 368 -15.73 -6.91 3.13
C LEU A 368 -16.74 -5.84 2.69
N LEU A 369 -17.08 -5.80 1.40
CA LEU A 369 -18.04 -4.83 0.86
C LEU A 369 -19.44 -5.03 1.47
N PHE A 370 -19.88 -6.28 1.63
CA PHE A 370 -21.15 -6.59 2.26
C PHE A 370 -21.20 -6.10 3.72
N LYS A 371 -20.19 -6.45 4.53
CA LYS A 371 -20.07 -5.98 5.93
C LYS A 371 -20.00 -4.45 6.03
N ALA A 372 -19.34 -3.78 5.06
CA ALA A 372 -19.29 -2.33 5.02
C ALA A 372 -20.67 -1.69 4.77
N ARG A 373 -21.44 -2.25 3.83
CA ARG A 373 -22.79 -1.79 3.48
C ARG A 373 -23.79 -2.01 4.62
N GLU A 374 -23.78 -3.20 5.22
CA GLU A 374 -24.65 -3.51 6.36
C GLU A 374 -24.27 -2.77 7.66
N GLY A 375 -23.08 -2.18 7.70
CA GLY A 375 -22.46 -1.71 8.92
C GLY A 375 -21.97 -2.88 9.78
N TYR A 376 -20.79 -2.70 10.37
CA TYR A 376 -20.12 -3.73 11.15
C TYR A 376 -19.86 -3.24 12.57
N ARG A 377 -20.37 -3.98 13.54
CA ARG A 377 -19.95 -3.87 14.94
C ARG A 377 -18.75 -4.79 15.15
N GLY A 378 -17.57 -4.20 15.10
CA GLY A 378 -16.28 -4.85 15.32
C GLY A 378 -15.69 -4.59 16.71
N TRP A 379 -14.44 -4.99 16.87
CA TRP A 379 -13.65 -4.83 18.09
C TRP A 379 -12.17 -4.57 17.74
N ALA A 380 -11.59 -3.54 18.32
CA ALA A 380 -10.18 -3.19 18.15
C ALA A 380 -9.71 -2.34 19.33
N HIS A 381 -8.42 -2.41 19.67
CA HIS A 381 -7.85 -1.64 20.78
C HIS A 381 -8.59 -1.85 22.12
N GLY A 382 -9.05 -3.09 22.37
CA GLY A 382 -9.74 -3.47 23.60
C GLY A 382 -11.15 -2.85 23.77
N LYS A 383 -11.75 -2.33 22.70
CA LYS A 383 -13.08 -1.72 22.73
C LYS A 383 -13.88 -1.98 21.46
N GLU A 384 -15.18 -1.70 21.56
CA GLU A 384 -16.09 -1.74 20.44
C GLU A 384 -15.72 -0.71 19.37
N PHE A 385 -15.89 -1.10 18.11
CA PHE A 385 -15.69 -0.24 16.94
C PHE A 385 -16.87 -0.42 15.97
N ILE A 386 -17.67 0.63 15.77
CA ILE A 386 -18.81 0.62 14.84
C ILE A 386 -18.43 1.36 13.57
N GLN A 387 -18.51 0.69 12.42
CA GLN A 387 -18.06 1.25 11.15
C GLN A 387 -19.00 0.86 10.01
N GLY A 388 -18.94 1.60 8.90
CA GLY A 388 -19.61 1.23 7.66
C GLY A 388 -18.90 1.75 6.41
N ILE A 389 -19.60 1.70 5.28
CA ILE A 389 -19.04 2.07 3.98
C ILE A 389 -18.49 3.50 3.95
N ASP A 390 -19.15 4.45 4.61
CA ASP A 390 -18.70 5.85 4.65
C ASP A 390 -17.38 6.04 5.39
N ASP A 391 -17.05 5.16 6.34
CA ASP A 391 -15.74 5.19 6.99
C ASP A 391 -14.64 4.70 6.06
N LEU A 392 -14.93 3.73 5.21
CA LEU A 392 -13.98 3.24 4.20
C LEU A 392 -13.80 4.24 3.06
N ARG A 393 -14.85 4.99 2.69
CA ARG A 393 -14.79 6.01 1.63
C ARG A 393 -13.79 7.12 1.95
N LYS A 394 -13.65 7.49 3.23
CA LYS A 394 -12.62 8.44 3.69
C LYS A 394 -11.20 7.98 3.34
N SER A 395 -10.99 6.67 3.19
CA SER A 395 -9.73 6.05 2.79
C SER A 395 -9.68 5.64 1.32
N GLY A 396 -10.64 6.03 0.49
CA GLY A 396 -10.64 5.79 -0.96
C GLY A 396 -11.23 4.46 -1.41
N SER A 397 -12.11 3.84 -0.61
CA SER A 397 -12.72 2.56 -0.95
C SER A 397 -13.50 2.53 -2.26
N ASP A 398 -14.09 3.65 -2.68
CA ASP A 398 -14.81 3.72 -3.96
C ASP A 398 -13.90 3.39 -5.15
N HIS A 399 -12.62 3.79 -5.10
CA HIS A 399 -11.65 3.47 -6.15
C HIS A 399 -11.06 2.06 -6.01
N VAL A 400 -10.74 1.64 -4.78
CA VAL A 400 -10.19 0.30 -4.51
C VAL A 400 -11.21 -0.80 -4.87
N PHE A 401 -12.47 -0.63 -4.47
CA PHE A 401 -13.52 -1.57 -4.82
C PHE A 401 -13.82 -1.59 -6.31
N ALA A 402 -13.72 -0.45 -7.01
CA ALA A 402 -13.85 -0.41 -8.47
C ALA A 402 -12.70 -1.14 -9.17
N MET A 403 -11.45 -0.99 -8.72
CA MET A 403 -10.33 -1.78 -9.25
C MET A 403 -10.56 -3.29 -9.11
N TRP A 404 -11.20 -3.72 -8.02
CA TRP A 404 -11.56 -5.13 -7.85
C TRP A 404 -12.75 -5.56 -8.72
N SER A 405 -13.91 -4.93 -8.56
CA SER A 405 -15.18 -5.40 -9.13
C SER A 405 -15.17 -5.40 -10.66
N GLU A 406 -14.42 -4.47 -11.27
CA GLU A 406 -14.33 -4.34 -12.71
C GLU A 406 -13.33 -5.32 -13.33
N TRP A 407 -12.32 -5.81 -12.59
CA TRP A 407 -11.21 -6.58 -13.17
C TRP A 407 -11.15 -8.03 -12.72
N PHE A 408 -11.79 -8.35 -11.61
CA PHE A 408 -11.84 -9.70 -11.05
C PHE A 408 -13.26 -10.24 -11.13
N ALA A 409 -13.39 -11.56 -11.06
CA ALA A 409 -14.70 -12.18 -10.97
C ALA A 409 -15.28 -11.97 -9.57
N ALA A 410 -16.58 -11.65 -9.51
CA ALA A 410 -17.32 -11.79 -8.27
C ALA A 410 -17.43 -13.28 -7.92
N PRO A 411 -17.47 -13.64 -6.62
CA PRO A 411 -17.65 -15.04 -6.26
C PRO A 411 -19.04 -15.51 -6.72
N ALA A 412 -19.12 -16.72 -7.27
CA ALA A 412 -20.41 -17.36 -7.54
C ALA A 412 -21.23 -17.43 -6.24
N PRO A 413 -22.55 -17.16 -6.25
CA PRO A 413 -23.41 -17.32 -5.07
C PRO A 413 -23.21 -18.70 -4.42
N ALA A 414 -23.32 -18.74 -3.08
CA ALA A 414 -23.19 -19.98 -2.32
C ALA A 414 -24.31 -20.97 -2.63
#